data_AF-A0A9E3W447-F1
#
_entry.id   AF-A0A9E3W447-F1
#
_cell.length_a   1.000
_cell.length_b   1.000
_cell.length_c   1.000
_cell.angle_alpha   90.00
_cell.angle_beta   90.00
_cell.angle_gamma   90.00
#
_symmetry.space_group_name_H-M   'P 1'
#
loop_
_entity.id
_entity.type
_entity.pdbx_description
1 polymer ?
#
loop_
_entity_poly.entity_id
_entity_poly.type
_entity_poly.pdbx_seq_one_letter_code
_entity_poly.pdbx_strand_id
1 'polypeptide(L)'
;SCARIEAILPTTGARSLYLAWPASAAGCNYALRPRITLWSEGAESVVFEAEHGERPAAACVPEGGQLVAWMRSVIERRAPAPPPLVNLAAACVHATGAAPDFTQAKAIVSLQAGRLAA
;
A
#
# COMPACT_ATOMS: atom_id res chain seq x y z
N SER A 1 -19.15 1.98 -7.68
CA SER A 1 -18.39 3.20 -8.03
C SER A 1 -16.97 2.91 -8.53
N CYS A 2 -16.33 1.78 -8.18
CA CYS A 2 -14.97 1.40 -8.60
C CYS A 2 -14.75 1.32 -10.11
N ALA A 3 -15.71 0.76 -10.88
CA ALA A 3 -15.61 0.65 -12.34
C ALA A 3 -15.39 2.00 -13.06
N ARG A 4 -15.76 3.12 -12.42
CA ARG A 4 -15.59 4.45 -13.01
C ARG A 4 -14.15 4.96 -12.90
N ILE A 5 -13.38 4.54 -11.90
CA ILE A 5 -11.99 4.97 -11.71
C ILE A 5 -11.08 4.20 -12.65
N GLU A 6 -11.21 2.88 -12.71
CA GLU A 6 -10.42 2.02 -13.60
C GLU A 6 -10.55 2.44 -15.07
N ALA A 7 -11.75 2.85 -15.51
CA ALA A 7 -11.99 3.35 -16.86
C ALA A 7 -11.26 4.67 -17.18
N ILE A 8 -10.90 5.47 -16.17
CA ILE A 8 -10.22 6.76 -16.36
C ILE A 8 -8.70 6.58 -16.44
N LEU A 9 -8.13 5.62 -15.69
CA LEU A 9 -6.68 5.43 -15.60
C LEU A 9 -5.97 5.30 -16.97
N PRO A 10 -6.47 4.50 -17.95
CA PRO A 10 -5.85 4.43 -19.27
C PRO A 10 -5.84 5.76 -20.03
N THR A 11 -6.85 6.61 -19.80
CA THR A 11 -7.04 7.86 -20.55
C THR A 11 -6.08 8.97 -20.11
N THR A 12 -5.46 8.83 -18.93
CA THR A 12 -4.53 9.83 -18.40
C THR A 12 -3.17 9.81 -19.08
N GLY A 13 -2.79 8.70 -19.73
CA GLY A 13 -1.43 8.48 -20.22
C GLY A 13 -0.35 8.46 -19.13
N ALA A 14 -0.75 8.59 -17.85
CA ALA A 14 0.15 8.67 -16.71
C ALA A 14 0.32 7.29 -16.05
N ARG A 15 1.46 7.12 -15.37
CA ARG A 15 1.65 5.98 -14.47
C ARG A 15 0.80 6.15 -13.22
N SER A 16 -0.09 5.19 -12.97
CA SER A 16 -1.05 5.29 -11.88
C SER A 16 -1.08 4.00 -11.07
N LEU A 17 -1.14 4.14 -9.75
CA LEU A 17 -1.41 3.02 -8.85
C LEU A 17 -2.88 3.03 -8.47
N TYR A 18 -3.51 1.87 -8.59
CA TYR A 18 -4.88 1.65 -8.15
C TYR A 18 -4.90 0.64 -7.01
N LEU A 19 -5.63 0.97 -5.95
CA LEU A 19 -5.74 0.16 -4.75
C LEU A 19 -7.18 -0.30 -4.55
N ALA A 20 -7.39 -1.60 -4.52
CA ALA A 20 -8.66 -2.21 -4.19
C ALA A 20 -8.55 -2.93 -2.84
N TRP A 21 -9.12 -2.33 -1.79
CA TRP A 21 -9.19 -2.97 -0.48
C TRP A 21 -10.13 -4.18 -0.52
N PRO A 22 -9.81 -5.28 0.19
CA PRO A 22 -10.78 -6.33 0.45
C PRO A 22 -12.04 -5.73 1.06
N ALA A 23 -13.21 -6.25 0.69
CA ALA A 23 -14.47 -5.81 1.27
C ALA A 23 -14.42 -5.98 2.79
N SER A 24 -14.35 -4.88 3.53
CA SER A 24 -14.45 -4.86 4.99
C SER A 24 -15.67 -4.07 5.42
N ALA A 25 -16.32 -4.52 6.49
CA ALA A 25 -17.50 -3.85 7.06
C ALA A 25 -17.20 -2.44 7.61
N ALA A 26 -15.92 -2.09 7.79
CA ALA A 26 -15.43 -0.77 8.17
C ALA A 26 -14.44 -0.25 7.11
N GLY A 27 -14.46 1.05 6.82
CA GLY A 27 -13.56 1.67 5.83
C GLY A 27 -12.07 1.45 6.14
N CYS A 28 -11.24 1.42 5.08
CA CYS A 28 -9.78 1.26 5.10
C CYS A 28 -9.25 0.33 6.22
N ASN A 29 -9.50 -0.97 6.10
CA ASN A 29 -8.89 -1.94 7.00
C ASN A 29 -7.36 -1.98 6.78
N TYR A 30 -6.59 -1.30 7.65
CA TYR A 30 -5.13 -1.35 7.65
C TYR A 30 -4.56 -2.70 8.14
N ALA A 31 -5.42 -3.64 8.56
CA ALA A 31 -5.04 -5.01 8.87
C ALA A 31 -4.80 -5.86 7.63
N LEU A 32 -5.32 -5.51 6.45
CA LEU A 32 -5.16 -6.31 5.23
C LEU A 32 -4.53 -5.48 4.12
N ARG A 33 -3.69 -6.14 3.32
CA ARG A 33 -3.03 -5.51 2.18
C ARG A 33 -4.00 -5.50 0.98
N PRO A 34 -4.27 -4.34 0.36
CA PRO A 34 -5.14 -4.25 -0.81
C PRO A 34 -4.50 -4.91 -2.04
N ARG A 35 -5.31 -5.24 -3.04
CA ARG A 35 -4.78 -5.47 -4.39
C ARG A 35 -4.20 -4.16 -4.90
N ILE A 36 -3.01 -4.22 -5.47
CA ILE A 36 -2.32 -3.08 -6.06
C ILE A 36 -2.09 -3.36 -7.53
N THR A 37 -2.61 -2.47 -8.36
CA THR A 37 -2.45 -2.50 -9.80
C THR A 37 -1.65 -1.28 -10.25
N LEU A 38 -0.70 -1.47 -11.16
CA LEU A 38 -0.01 -0.41 -11.89
C LEU A 38 -0.60 -0.29 -13.30
N TRP A 39 -1.05 0.91 -13.64
CA TRP A 39 -1.39 1.30 -15.00
C TRP A 39 -0.23 2.07 -15.59
N SER A 40 0.30 1.61 -16.73
CA SER A 40 1.39 2.27 -17.46
C SER A 40 1.22 1.99 -18.94
N GLU A 41 1.36 3.01 -19.79
CA GLU A 41 1.31 2.86 -21.25
C GLU A 41 0.02 2.16 -21.76
N GLY A 42 -1.10 2.43 -21.08
CA GLY A 42 -2.40 1.83 -21.40
C GLY A 42 -2.56 0.36 -21.00
N ALA A 43 -1.54 -0.24 -20.38
CA ALA A 43 -1.58 -1.61 -19.88
C ALA A 43 -1.76 -1.65 -18.35
N GLU A 44 -2.53 -2.65 -17.90
CA GLU A 44 -2.70 -2.99 -16.49
C GLU A 44 -1.70 -4.08 -16.10
N SER A 45 -1.01 -3.92 -14.97
CA SER A 45 -0.24 -4.99 -14.34
C SER A 45 -0.55 -5.11 -12.85
N VAL A 46 -0.73 -6.33 -12.37
CA VAL A 46 -0.94 -6.60 -10.95
C VAL A 46 0.40 -6.62 -10.24
N VAL A 47 0.61 -5.68 -9.33
CA VAL A 47 1.82 -5.55 -8.51
C VAL A 47 1.71 -6.41 -7.25
N PHE A 48 0.52 -6.49 -6.67
CA PHE A 48 0.25 -7.29 -5.48
C PHE A 48 -1.21 -7.74 -5.46
N GLU A 49 -1.45 -9.01 -5.15
CA GLU A 49 -2.80 -9.54 -4.97
C GLU A 49 -3.34 -9.23 -3.58
N ALA A 50 -4.66 -8.96 -3.49
CA ALA A 50 -5.29 -8.67 -2.21
C ALA A 50 -5.02 -9.80 -1.21
N GLU A 51 -4.73 -9.42 0.03
CA GLU A 51 -4.65 -10.38 1.12
C GLU A 51 -6.06 -10.84 1.53
N HIS A 52 -6.20 -12.15 1.72
CA HIS A 52 -7.44 -12.79 2.16
C HIS A 52 -7.19 -13.51 3.48
N GLY A 53 -8.06 -13.31 4.48
CA GLY A 53 -8.02 -14.02 5.76
C GLY A 53 -8.20 -13.12 6.99
N GLU A 54 -8.33 -13.74 8.16
CA GLU A 54 -8.23 -13.07 9.46
C GLU A 54 -6.74 -12.96 9.82
N ARG A 55 -6.15 -11.79 9.66
CA ARG A 55 -4.79 -11.51 10.15
C ARG A 55 -4.86 -11.08 11.62
N PRO A 56 -3.85 -11.35 12.48
CA PRO A 56 -3.85 -10.89 13.87
C PRO A 56 -4.06 -9.38 13.93
N ALA A 57 -4.55 -8.90 15.07
CA ALA A 57 -4.85 -7.49 15.32
C ALA A 57 -3.82 -6.59 14.62
N ALA A 58 -4.31 -5.75 13.69
CA ALA A 58 -3.49 -4.77 13.01
C ALA A 58 -2.59 -4.04 14.01
N ALA A 59 -1.48 -3.47 13.55
CA ALA A 59 -0.94 -2.31 14.24
C ALA A 59 -2.12 -1.36 14.45
N CYS A 60 -2.59 -1.26 15.70
CA CYS A 60 -3.85 -0.63 16.02
C CYS A 60 -3.68 0.84 15.66
N VAL A 61 -4.17 1.24 14.50
CA VAL A 61 -4.13 2.63 14.07
C VAL A 61 -5.01 3.37 15.07
N PRO A 62 -4.44 4.23 15.92
CA PRO A 62 -5.21 4.81 17.00
C PRO A 62 -6.21 5.80 16.41
N GLU A 63 -7.43 5.78 16.94
CA GLU A 63 -8.47 6.71 16.56
C GLU A 63 -8.31 8.06 17.29
N GLY A 64 -8.90 9.11 16.73
CA GLY A 64 -9.00 10.42 17.38
C GLY A 64 -7.66 11.13 17.60
N GLY A 65 -7.53 11.83 18.72
CA GLY A 65 -6.41 12.76 18.99
C GLY A 65 -5.01 12.14 19.00
N GLN A 66 -4.91 10.81 19.10
CA GLN A 66 -3.63 10.10 19.15
C GLN A 66 -3.06 9.78 17.75
N LEU A 67 -3.86 9.90 16.68
CA LEU A 67 -3.47 9.55 15.32
C LEU A 67 -2.22 10.31 14.85
N VAL A 68 -2.16 11.62 15.08
CA VAL A 68 -1.02 12.46 14.65
C VAL A 68 0.28 12.07 15.36
N ALA A 69 0.21 11.84 16.67
CA ALA A 69 1.39 11.42 17.45
C ALA A 69 1.90 10.05 17.01
N TRP A 70 0.99 9.13 16.69
CA TRP A 70 1.33 7.81 16.15
C TRP A 70 1.90 7.88 14.74
N MET A 71 1.33 8.69 13.83
CA MET A 71 1.91 8.86 12.49
C MET A 71 3.35 9.40 12.56
N ARG A 72 3.62 10.35 13.47
CA ARG A 72 4.98 10.84 13.72
C ARG A 72 5.90 9.74 14.22
N SER A 73 5.46 8.89 15.15
CA SER A 73 6.30 7.79 15.65
C SER A 73 6.63 6.76 14.56
N VAL A 74 5.72 6.51 13.61
CA VAL A 74 5.98 5.68 12.43
C VAL A 74 7.02 6.33 11.51
N ILE A 75 6.87 7.62 11.18
CA ILE A 75 7.82 8.36 10.34
C ILE A 75 9.21 8.41 10.97
N GLU A 76 9.28 8.62 12.27
CA GLU A 76 10.51 8.65 13.07
C GLU A 76 11.04 7.24 13.39
N ARG A 77 10.42 6.18 12.86
CA ARG A 77 10.82 4.76 13.03
C ARG A 77 10.83 4.29 14.49
N ARG A 78 10.08 4.97 15.36
CA ARG A 78 9.83 4.59 16.76
C ARG A 78 8.67 3.61 16.92
N ALA A 79 7.85 3.45 15.88
CA ALA A 79 6.78 2.46 15.80
C ALA A 79 6.80 1.79 14.42
N PRO A 80 6.33 0.53 14.29
CA PRO A 80 6.23 -0.13 13.00
C PRO A 80 5.14 0.54 12.13
N ALA A 81 5.46 0.82 10.86
CA ALA A 81 4.45 1.10 9.84
C ALA A 81 3.47 -0.07 9.62
N PRO A 82 2.19 0.20 9.37
CA PRO A 82 1.26 -0.83 8.93
C PRO A 82 1.72 -1.53 7.64
N PRO A 83 1.55 -2.86 7.50
CA PRO A 83 1.94 -3.59 6.30
C PRO A 83 1.35 -3.03 4.99
N PRO A 84 0.09 -2.52 4.93
CA PRO A 84 -0.42 -1.88 3.72
C PRO A 84 0.37 -0.63 3.30
N LEU A 85 0.90 0.16 4.25
CA LEU A 85 1.73 1.32 3.93
C LEU A 85 3.10 0.91 3.37
N VAL A 86 3.70 -0.16 3.91
CA VAL A 86 4.96 -0.71 3.38
C VAL A 86 4.77 -1.19 1.94
N ASN A 87 3.69 -1.92 1.66
CA ASN A 87 3.36 -2.36 0.30
C ASN A 87 3.08 -1.19 -0.64
N LEU A 88 2.36 -0.16 -0.19
CA LEU A 88 2.10 1.04 -1.01
C LEU A 88 3.40 1.79 -1.34
N ALA A 89 4.28 2.00 -0.35
CA ALA A 89 5.58 2.63 -0.60
C ALA A 89 6.44 1.81 -1.58
N ALA A 90 6.44 0.49 -1.46
CA ALA A 90 7.14 -0.40 -2.39
C ALA A 90 6.54 -0.33 -3.80
N ALA A 91 5.22 -0.26 -3.92
CA ALA A 91 4.55 -0.09 -5.21
C ALA A 91 4.93 1.25 -5.86
N CYS A 92 5.06 2.33 -5.09
CA CYS A 92 5.56 3.62 -5.59
C CYS A 92 7.00 3.50 -6.13
N VAL A 93 7.90 2.88 -5.37
CA VAL A 93 9.30 2.65 -5.82
C VAL A 93 9.36 1.84 -7.10
N HIS A 94 8.53 0.80 -7.22
CA HIS A 94 8.44 0.01 -8.44
C HIS A 94 7.87 0.83 -9.62
N ALA A 95 6.79 1.59 -9.40
CA ALA A 95 6.13 2.39 -10.43
C ALA A 95 7.03 3.48 -11.03
N THR A 96 7.96 4.04 -10.25
CA THR A 96 8.96 4.99 -10.77
C THR A 96 10.07 4.33 -11.58
N GLY A 97 10.16 2.99 -11.61
CA GLY A 97 11.25 2.25 -12.21
C GLY A 97 12.52 2.19 -11.36
N ALA A 98 12.45 2.60 -10.08
CA ALA A 98 13.58 2.54 -9.16
C ALA A 98 13.88 1.12 -8.66
N ALA A 99 12.96 0.18 -8.89
CA ALA A 99 13.16 -1.25 -8.69
C ALA A 99 12.54 -2.04 -9.86
N PRO A 100 13.22 -3.09 -10.34
CA PRO A 100 12.75 -3.86 -11.50
C PRO A 100 11.50 -4.69 -11.21
N ASP A 101 11.26 -5.03 -9.94
CA ASP A 101 10.10 -5.78 -9.50
C ASP A 101 9.65 -5.37 -8.09
N PHE A 102 8.44 -5.78 -7.72
CA PHE A 102 7.85 -5.45 -6.43
C PHE A 102 8.62 -6.05 -5.24
N THR A 103 9.25 -7.21 -5.41
CA THR A 103 10.02 -7.89 -4.35
C THR A 103 11.25 -7.07 -4.00
N GLN A 104 11.99 -6.60 -4.99
CA GLN A 104 13.14 -5.71 -4.80
C GLN A 104 12.72 -4.35 -4.25
N ALA A 105 11.60 -3.80 -4.72
CA ALA A 105 11.04 -2.56 -4.17
C ALA A 105 10.71 -2.70 -2.68
N LYS A 106 10.11 -3.83 -2.28
CA LYS A 106 9.85 -4.13 -0.87
C LYS A 106 11.13 -4.23 -0.05
N ALA A 107 12.18 -4.85 -0.59
CA ALA A 107 13.46 -4.93 0.12
C ALA A 107 14.05 -3.52 0.38
N ILE A 108 14.04 -2.65 -0.62
CA ILE A 108 14.48 -1.25 -0.49
C ILE A 108 13.69 -0.52 0.60
N VAL A 109 12.35 -0.60 0.54
CA VAL A 109 11.48 0.06 1.52
C VAL A 109 11.68 -0.51 2.92
N SER A 110 11.78 -1.83 3.09
CA SER A 110 11.99 -2.46 4.41
C SER A 110 13.32 -2.05 5.05
N LEU A 111 14.38 -1.87 4.25
CA LEU A 111 15.66 -1.35 4.74
C LEU A 111 15.53 0.10 5.24
N GLN A 112 14.80 0.93 4.50
CA GLN A 112 14.57 2.33 4.84
C GLN A 112 13.55 2.53 5.96
N ALA A 113 12.60 1.63 6.11
CA ALA A 113 11.53 1.76 7.10
C ALA A 113 11.97 1.31 8.51
N GLY A 114 13.15 0.68 8.64
CA GLY A 114 13.72 0.24 9.90
C GLY A 114 12.93 -0.92 10.50
N ARG A 115 13.45 -2.15 10.35
CA ARG A 115 12.89 -3.42 10.87
C ARG A 115 11.36 -3.40 11.01
N LEU A 116 10.69 -3.60 9.89
CA LEU A 116 9.25 -3.70 9.86
C LEU A 116 8.81 -5.16 9.73
N ALA A 117 7.94 -5.55 10.66
CA ALA A 117 7.55 -6.92 10.97
C ALA A 117 7.24 -7.75 9.72
N ALA A 118 7.77 -8.97 9.72
CA ALA A 118 7.50 -10.02 8.74
C ALA A 118 6.01 -10.40 8.71
#